data_AF-A0A9N8WUP8-F1
#
_entry.id   AF-A0A9N8WUP8-F1
#
_cell.length_a   1.000
_cell.length_b   1.000
_cell.length_c   1.000
_cell.angle_alpha   90.00
_cell.angle_beta   90.00
_cell.angle_gamma   90.00
#
_symmetry.space_group_name_H-M   'P 1'
#
loop_
_entity.id
_entity.type
_entity.pdbx_description
1 polymer ?
#
loop_
_entity_poly.entity_id
_entity_poly.type
_entity_poly.pdbx_seq_one_letter_code
_entity_poly.pdbx_strand_id
1 'polypeptide(L)'
;MEVRERSYSRGADDKLKPTTRINDETWEKFKPLLCGLYKKYTLNIVMDTMEKKYGIVQSKRQYGYRFEKWGVKKYNASDKKTTLISTGAFNESIDFGDIDFDQESNAFDQHTMLDLRDGDTLMATAGSDDMDFDEPSDCPEPLIKYPWSTGSAEEANKLAADFCAAMLDDSNASNLYSYLHQSVANSDQSYSETREFLAVSCARVAGKPDNANNAKELLAREWPHALTTGNSDSPFLLSMLKAYVGSHKEDTDRSTFVHQVTQNVEQLLTADRSLPDMTHKYSSIDLVTFFFLNYAFDIYDDCFDQANPPDFMTEHLLHEFIKKQPFIKTLRLNHPSPLRRCVEWCEEQLRLNHPVALQDSPVKPSANMSSWWHNIRVFCTLWGVMVQLVRANCAPDWYDQCESAFGITPSELLVTLSWMICETTAADGVVKEAKLLESVADGASKLLDFDEPKLWITFLYKFAWMNELVNPGEDEKSFETLVQNQLRQHVSEVLRIQLPYPPGSQPDSVAEMDFYSLPHQEFADFGVDSRMNNFYN
;
A
#
# COMPACT_ATOMS: atom_id res chain seq x y z
N MET A 1 -19.72 24.69 4.40
CA MET A 1 -19.07 24.33 3.14
C MET A 1 -17.95 23.38 3.54
N GLU A 2 -18.32 22.12 3.74
CA GLU A 2 -17.45 21.09 4.35
C GLU A 2 -16.76 20.32 3.23
N VAL A 3 -15.43 20.34 3.31
CA VAL A 3 -14.52 19.92 2.24
C VAL A 3 -14.10 18.48 2.52
N ARG A 4 -14.38 17.61 1.56
CA ARG A 4 -14.23 16.15 1.65
C ARG A 4 -12.81 15.73 1.29
N GLU A 5 -12.18 14.92 2.14
CA GLU A 5 -10.98 14.12 1.86
C GLU A 5 -11.38 12.66 1.57
N ARG A 6 -10.48 11.95 0.88
CA ARG A 6 -10.71 10.66 0.17
C ARG A 6 -11.88 9.84 0.71
N SER A 7 -12.98 9.79 -0.05
CA SER A 7 -14.03 8.80 0.21
C SER A 7 -14.72 8.37 -1.08
N TYR A 8 -14.51 7.10 -1.44
CA TYR A 8 -15.29 6.34 -2.40
C TYR A 8 -15.53 4.93 -1.82
N SER A 9 -16.81 4.55 -1.75
CA SER A 9 -17.32 3.43 -0.95
C SER A 9 -17.01 2.03 -1.51
N ARG A 10 -16.82 1.05 -0.63
CA ARG A 10 -17.60 -0.20 -0.66
C ARG A 10 -18.84 0.04 0.20
N GLY A 11 -20.03 -0.27 -0.32
CA GLY A 11 -21.30 0.06 0.33
C GLY A 11 -21.40 -0.54 1.72
N ALA A 12 -21.42 0.30 2.74
CA ALA A 12 -22.00 -0.04 4.03
C ALA A 12 -23.49 0.28 3.97
N ASP A 13 -24.25 -0.59 3.31
CA ASP A 13 -25.67 -0.73 3.58
C ASP A 13 -26.09 -2.17 3.23
N ASP A 14 -25.49 -3.15 3.91
CA ASP A 14 -26.16 -4.42 4.09
C ASP A 14 -26.46 -4.55 5.57
N LYS A 15 -27.71 -4.24 5.91
CA LYS A 15 -28.32 -4.62 7.17
C LYS A 15 -27.88 -6.05 7.46
N LEU A 16 -27.11 -6.26 8.52
CA LEU A 16 -26.70 -7.58 9.02
C LEU A 16 -27.89 -8.54 8.95
N LYS A 17 -27.95 -9.33 7.88
CA LYS A 17 -28.87 -10.47 7.82
C LYS A 17 -28.36 -11.44 8.88
N PRO A 18 -29.24 -12.00 9.72
CA PRO A 18 -28.82 -12.88 10.80
C PRO A 18 -27.93 -14.00 10.24
N THR A 19 -26.72 -14.14 10.75
CA THR A 19 -25.85 -15.29 10.46
C THR A 19 -26.57 -16.56 10.90
N THR A 20 -27.16 -17.29 9.96
CA THR A 20 -27.78 -18.59 10.24
C THR A 20 -26.67 -19.53 10.69
N ARG A 21 -26.60 -19.87 11.99
CA ARG A 21 -25.53 -20.72 12.52
C ARG A 21 -25.63 -22.12 11.92
N ILE A 22 -24.72 -22.46 11.01
CA ILE A 22 -24.73 -23.76 10.32
C ILE A 22 -24.14 -24.85 11.21
N ASN A 23 -24.86 -25.95 11.36
CA ASN A 23 -24.41 -27.12 12.12
C ASN A 23 -23.35 -27.93 11.36
N ASP A 24 -22.54 -28.72 12.08
CA ASP A 24 -21.45 -29.51 11.50
C ASP A 24 -21.92 -30.48 10.39
N GLU A 25 -23.12 -31.04 10.53
CA GLU A 25 -23.71 -31.94 9.52
C GLU A 25 -23.96 -31.27 8.18
N THR A 26 -24.35 -29.99 8.18
CA THR A 26 -24.57 -29.22 6.95
C THR A 26 -23.25 -28.86 6.29
N TRP A 27 -22.22 -28.53 7.08
CA TRP A 27 -20.86 -28.34 6.55
C TRP A 27 -20.32 -29.59 5.87
N GLU A 28 -20.46 -30.77 6.48
CA GLU A 28 -20.00 -32.03 5.88
C GLU A 28 -20.78 -32.39 4.59
N LYS A 29 -22.05 -32.00 4.45
CA LYS A 29 -22.81 -32.16 3.20
C LYS A 29 -22.25 -31.30 2.06
N PHE A 30 -21.81 -30.08 2.35
CA PHE A 30 -21.24 -29.16 1.36
C PHE A 30 -19.74 -29.36 1.13
N LYS A 31 -19.05 -30.16 1.95
CA LYS A 31 -17.62 -30.45 1.85
C LYS A 31 -17.13 -30.72 0.42
N PRO A 32 -17.64 -31.70 -0.35
CA PRO A 32 -17.11 -31.99 -1.69
C PRO A 32 -17.26 -30.81 -2.66
N LEU A 33 -18.35 -30.04 -2.54
CA LEU A 33 -18.58 -28.85 -3.35
C LEU A 33 -17.63 -27.72 -2.97
N LEU A 34 -17.53 -27.40 -1.68
CA LEU A 34 -16.67 -26.34 -1.16
C LEU A 34 -15.20 -26.60 -1.45
N CYS A 35 -14.75 -27.84 -1.27
CA CYS A 35 -13.38 -28.24 -1.59
C CYS A 35 -13.11 -28.18 -3.09
N GLY A 36 -14.10 -28.51 -3.93
CA GLY A 36 -14.00 -28.38 -5.38
C GLY A 36 -13.97 -26.93 -5.86
N LEU A 37 -14.75 -26.05 -5.24
CA LEU A 37 -14.77 -24.62 -5.54
C LEU A 37 -13.50 -23.92 -5.04
N TYR A 38 -13.06 -24.22 -3.82
CA TYR A 38 -11.87 -23.60 -3.22
C TYR A 38 -10.56 -23.99 -3.92
N LYS A 39 -10.51 -25.17 -4.56
CA LYS A 39 -9.40 -25.56 -5.43
C LYS A 39 -9.37 -24.83 -6.77
N LYS A 40 -10.47 -24.19 -7.17
CA LYS A 40 -10.64 -23.56 -8.50
C LYS A 40 -10.78 -22.04 -8.44
N TYR A 41 -11.21 -21.50 -7.31
CA TYR A 41 -11.57 -20.09 -7.15
C TYR A 41 -11.08 -19.53 -5.81
N THR A 42 -10.99 -18.20 -5.71
CA THR A 42 -10.64 -17.51 -4.46
C THR A 42 -11.70 -17.72 -3.39
N LEU A 43 -11.32 -17.58 -2.11
CA LEU A 43 -12.24 -17.77 -0.98
C LEU A 43 -13.45 -16.83 -1.05
N ASN A 44 -13.27 -15.61 -1.52
CA ASN A 44 -14.36 -14.63 -1.70
C ASN A 44 -15.38 -15.14 -2.73
N ILE A 45 -14.92 -15.65 -3.88
CA ILE A 45 -15.80 -16.25 -4.89
C ILE A 45 -16.54 -17.48 -4.33
N VAL A 46 -15.88 -18.30 -3.51
CA VAL A 46 -16.54 -19.42 -2.83
C VAL A 46 -17.63 -18.96 -1.86
N MET A 47 -17.36 -17.91 -1.08
CA MET A 47 -18.31 -17.32 -0.13
C MET A 47 -19.52 -16.73 -0.85
N ASP A 48 -19.29 -15.92 -1.89
CA ASP A 48 -20.34 -15.36 -2.74
C ASP A 48 -21.15 -16.45 -3.44
N THR A 49 -20.51 -17.56 -3.80
CA THR A 49 -21.18 -18.74 -4.34
C THR A 49 -22.15 -19.35 -3.33
N MET A 50 -21.73 -19.48 -2.08
CA MET A 50 -22.54 -20.06 -1.03
C MET A 50 -23.68 -19.16 -0.57
N GLU A 51 -23.44 -17.86 -0.53
CA GLU A 51 -24.44 -16.86 -0.21
C GLU A 51 -25.53 -16.82 -1.29
N LYS A 52 -25.16 -16.62 -2.56
CA LYS A 52 -26.13 -16.44 -3.66
C LYS A 52 -26.88 -17.73 -4.03
N LYS A 53 -26.23 -18.92 -4.03
CA LYS A 53 -26.88 -20.19 -4.44
C LYS A 53 -27.57 -20.95 -3.32
N TYR A 54 -27.03 -20.88 -2.11
CA TYR A 54 -27.49 -21.70 -0.99
C TYR A 54 -28.03 -20.86 0.16
N GLY A 55 -28.02 -19.52 0.06
CA GLY A 55 -28.46 -18.61 1.13
C GLY A 55 -27.56 -18.66 2.36
N ILE A 56 -26.33 -19.15 2.20
CA ILE A 56 -25.42 -19.40 3.30
C ILE A 56 -24.47 -18.21 3.44
N VAL A 57 -24.80 -17.32 4.37
CA VAL A 57 -23.94 -16.20 4.77
C VAL A 57 -23.16 -16.61 6.01
N GLN A 58 -21.88 -16.90 5.86
CA GLN A 58 -20.96 -17.24 6.95
C GLN A 58 -19.69 -16.42 6.83
N SER A 59 -19.02 -16.17 7.95
CA SER A 59 -17.76 -15.42 7.95
C SER A 59 -16.64 -16.17 7.22
N LYS A 60 -15.71 -15.42 6.63
CA LYS A 60 -14.48 -15.94 6.01
C LYS A 60 -13.73 -16.89 6.96
N ARG A 61 -13.69 -16.55 8.25
CA ARG A 61 -13.11 -17.35 9.33
C ARG A 61 -13.72 -18.75 9.47
N GLN A 62 -15.04 -18.88 9.29
CA GLN A 62 -15.71 -20.17 9.39
C GLN A 62 -15.37 -21.06 8.21
N TYR A 63 -15.25 -20.50 7.00
CA TYR A 63 -14.76 -21.25 5.84
C TYR A 63 -13.30 -21.66 6.02
N GLY A 64 -12.43 -20.74 6.45
CA GLY A 64 -11.02 -21.03 6.73
C GLY A 64 -10.85 -22.20 7.70
N TYR A 65 -11.54 -22.16 8.85
CA TYR A 65 -11.55 -23.26 9.82
C TYR A 65 -12.03 -24.59 9.24
N ARG A 66 -13.02 -24.58 8.33
CA ARG A 66 -13.54 -25.81 7.71
C ARG A 66 -12.55 -26.40 6.71
N PHE A 67 -11.91 -25.57 5.89
CA PHE A 67 -10.88 -26.03 4.96
C PHE A 67 -9.66 -26.60 5.69
N GLU A 68 -9.25 -25.95 6.78
CA GLU A 68 -8.22 -26.46 7.69
C GLU A 68 -8.62 -27.82 8.31
N LYS A 69 -9.83 -27.91 8.90
CA LYS A 69 -10.38 -29.16 9.46
C LYS A 69 -10.47 -30.29 8.43
N TRP A 70 -10.72 -29.97 7.16
CA TRP A 70 -10.81 -30.94 6.08
C TRP A 70 -9.46 -31.27 5.43
N GLY A 71 -8.36 -30.64 5.87
CA GLY A 71 -7.04 -30.83 5.30
C GLY A 71 -6.95 -30.39 3.84
N VAL A 72 -7.84 -29.50 3.40
CA VAL A 72 -7.81 -28.96 2.03
C VAL A 72 -6.89 -27.77 2.01
N LYS A 73 -5.64 -28.05 1.64
CA LYS A 73 -4.62 -27.04 1.36
C LYS A 73 -4.62 -26.77 -0.15
N LYS A 74 -4.59 -25.50 -0.54
CA LYS A 74 -4.64 -25.06 -1.95
C LYS A 74 -3.34 -25.40 -2.69
N TYR A 75 -2.23 -25.58 -1.97
CA TYR A 75 -0.90 -25.90 -2.49
C TYR A 75 -0.41 -27.29 -2.06
N ASN A 76 0.35 -27.95 -2.93
CA ASN A 76 0.93 -29.27 -2.70
C ASN A 76 2.05 -29.20 -1.65
N ALA A 77 1.72 -29.37 -0.38
CA ALA A 77 2.72 -29.76 0.61
C ALA A 77 3.07 -31.23 0.37
N SER A 78 4.28 -31.52 -0.09
CA SER A 78 4.85 -32.85 0.09
C SER A 78 4.85 -33.18 1.59
N ASP A 79 4.26 -34.32 1.96
CA ASP A 79 4.07 -34.76 3.34
C ASP A 79 5.35 -34.67 4.18
N LYS A 80 5.40 -33.72 5.12
CA LYS A 80 6.18 -33.87 6.35
C LYS A 80 5.30 -33.56 7.56
N LYS A 81 5.28 -34.53 8.46
CA LYS A 81 4.39 -34.68 9.62
C LYS A 81 4.33 -33.44 10.52
N THR A 82 3.09 -33.13 10.87
CA THR A 82 2.56 -32.37 12.00
C THR A 82 3.47 -32.31 13.25
N THR A 83 3.70 -31.11 13.75
CA THR A 83 3.78 -30.87 15.21
C THR A 83 2.78 -29.77 15.56
N LEU A 84 1.76 -30.13 16.34
CA LEU A 84 0.77 -29.22 16.89
C LEU A 84 1.42 -28.27 17.90
N ILE A 85 1.31 -26.96 17.69
CA ILE A 85 1.14 -25.99 18.77
C ILE A 85 0.02 -25.02 18.34
N SER A 86 -1.07 -25.08 19.10
CA SER A 86 -2.24 -24.22 18.98
C SER A 86 -1.97 -22.91 19.73
N THR A 87 -1.96 -21.79 19.02
CA THR A 87 -2.11 -20.46 19.60
C THR A 87 -3.03 -19.66 18.69
N GLY A 88 -4.22 -19.36 19.20
CA GLY A 88 -5.23 -18.56 18.51
C GLY A 88 -4.81 -17.10 18.44
N ALA A 89 -4.62 -16.61 17.22
CA ALA A 89 -4.64 -15.20 16.88
C ALA A 89 -5.32 -15.06 15.52
N PHE A 90 -6.09 -13.99 15.38
CA PHE A 90 -6.92 -13.70 14.22
C PHE A 90 -6.05 -13.46 12.99
N ASN A 91 -6.22 -14.28 11.95
CA ASN A 91 -5.56 -14.13 10.66
C ASN A 91 -6.63 -14.11 9.56
N GLU A 92 -6.91 -12.94 9.02
CA GLU A 92 -7.54 -12.82 7.70
C GLU A 92 -6.40 -12.76 6.67
N SER A 93 -5.81 -13.93 6.38
CA SER A 93 -4.68 -14.05 5.46
C SER A 93 -5.14 -14.01 4.00
N ILE A 94 -4.45 -13.22 3.18
CA ILE A 94 -4.16 -13.60 1.79
C ILE A 94 -3.22 -14.81 1.88
N ASP A 95 -3.56 -15.91 1.21
CA ASP A 95 -2.82 -17.17 1.26
C ASP A 95 -1.65 -17.09 0.29
N PHE A 96 -0.63 -16.31 0.69
CA PHE A 96 0.69 -16.38 0.10
C PHE A 96 1.27 -17.75 0.43
N GLY A 97 0.83 -18.80 -0.29
CA GLY A 97 1.32 -20.16 -0.08
C GLY A 97 2.84 -20.16 0.05
N ASP A 98 3.36 -20.99 0.97
CA ASP A 98 4.78 -21.07 1.31
C ASP A 98 5.62 -20.81 0.06
N ILE A 99 6.34 -19.68 0.04
CA ILE A 99 7.26 -19.37 -1.04
C ILE A 99 8.37 -20.42 -0.91
N ASP A 100 8.25 -21.51 -1.65
CA ASP A 100 9.27 -22.55 -1.74
C ASP A 100 10.50 -21.95 -2.43
N PHE A 101 11.40 -21.36 -1.63
CA PHE A 101 12.69 -20.85 -2.08
C PHE A 101 13.71 -21.98 -2.32
N ASP A 102 13.39 -23.21 -1.91
CA ASP A 102 14.35 -24.32 -1.83
C ASP A 102 14.33 -25.28 -3.04
N GLN A 103 13.32 -25.22 -3.92
CA GLN A 103 13.06 -26.31 -4.88
C GLN A 103 14.01 -26.36 -6.09
N GLU A 104 14.71 -25.26 -6.41
CA GLU A 104 15.68 -25.23 -7.53
C GLU A 104 17.14 -25.51 -7.11
N SER A 105 17.43 -25.57 -5.81
CA SER A 105 18.78 -25.87 -5.29
C SER A 105 19.26 -27.29 -5.64
N ASN A 106 18.35 -28.24 -5.83
CA ASN A 106 18.70 -29.65 -6.05
C ASN A 106 18.79 -30.07 -7.52
N ALA A 107 18.42 -29.20 -8.47
CA ALA A 107 18.42 -29.54 -9.89
C ALA A 107 19.77 -29.28 -10.58
N PHE A 108 20.66 -28.49 -9.95
CA PHE A 108 21.96 -28.14 -10.53
C PHE A 108 23.11 -29.09 -10.09
N ASP A 109 22.93 -29.85 -9.00
CA ASP A 109 24.00 -30.62 -8.35
C ASP A 109 24.08 -32.12 -8.73
N GLN A 110 23.24 -32.63 -9.64
CA GLN A 110 23.15 -34.09 -9.90
C GLN A 110 23.70 -34.61 -11.23
N HIS A 111 24.36 -33.78 -12.05
CA HIS A 111 25.10 -34.29 -13.19
C HIS A 111 26.52 -33.72 -13.21
N THR A 112 27.47 -34.45 -12.60
CA THR A 112 28.71 -34.96 -13.22
C THR A 112 29.64 -35.48 -12.11
N MET A 113 29.53 -36.78 -11.81
CA MET A 113 30.42 -37.50 -10.90
C MET A 113 30.86 -38.78 -11.60
N LEU A 114 31.78 -38.70 -12.57
CA LEU A 114 32.53 -39.85 -13.07
C LEU A 114 33.95 -39.44 -13.54
N ASP A 115 34.92 -39.97 -12.77
CA ASP A 115 36.31 -40.35 -13.08
C ASP A 115 37.38 -39.35 -13.54
N LEU A 116 38.33 -39.15 -12.62
CA LEU A 116 39.72 -38.74 -12.85
C LEU A 116 40.55 -39.93 -13.37
N ARG A 117 41.25 -39.75 -14.51
CA ARG A 117 42.63 -40.25 -14.71
C ARG A 117 43.29 -39.71 -16.00
N ASP A 118 44.33 -38.90 -15.76
CA ASP A 118 45.69 -38.95 -16.31
C ASP A 118 45.98 -38.72 -17.82
N GLY A 119 46.93 -37.81 -18.07
CA GLY A 119 47.89 -37.89 -19.18
C GLY A 119 47.74 -36.92 -20.36
N ASP A 120 48.64 -35.92 -20.41
CA ASP A 120 49.18 -35.18 -21.57
C ASP A 120 48.45 -35.28 -22.93
N THR A 121 48.14 -34.11 -23.53
CA THR A 121 48.64 -33.68 -24.88
C THR A 121 48.05 -32.32 -25.24
N LEU A 122 48.93 -31.35 -25.55
CA LEU A 122 48.61 -30.07 -26.20
C LEU A 122 47.93 -30.26 -27.56
N MET A 123 46.73 -29.69 -27.76
CA MET A 123 46.29 -29.15 -29.05
C MET A 123 45.23 -28.06 -28.86
N ALA A 124 45.39 -26.98 -29.61
CA ALA A 124 44.52 -25.81 -29.62
C ALA A 124 43.17 -26.09 -30.29
N THR A 125 42.08 -25.64 -29.67
CA THR A 125 40.85 -25.23 -30.37
C THR A 125 40.09 -24.20 -29.54
N ALA A 126 39.62 -23.16 -30.24
CA ALA A 126 38.88 -22.02 -29.73
C ALA A 126 37.59 -22.42 -29.00
N GLY A 127 37.30 -21.71 -27.91
CA GLY A 127 36.04 -21.78 -27.19
C GLY A 127 36.08 -20.85 -25.99
N SER A 128 35.45 -19.67 -26.15
CA SER A 128 34.57 -19.04 -25.15
C SER A 128 34.84 -19.38 -23.68
N ASP A 129 35.79 -18.69 -23.05
CA ASP A 129 35.84 -18.62 -21.60
C ASP A 129 35.19 -17.30 -21.18
N ASP A 130 33.96 -17.43 -20.70
CA ASP A 130 33.28 -16.48 -19.82
C ASP A 130 34.20 -16.18 -18.64
N MET A 131 34.89 -15.05 -18.74
CA MET A 131 35.57 -14.40 -17.62
C MET A 131 34.62 -13.35 -17.05
N ASP A 132 33.43 -13.76 -16.60
CA ASP A 132 32.58 -12.92 -15.76
C ASP A 132 33.02 -13.09 -14.30
N PHE A 133 34.25 -12.62 -14.04
CA PHE A 133 34.70 -12.23 -12.71
C PHE A 133 34.87 -10.71 -12.71
N ASP A 134 33.76 -10.01 -12.98
CA ASP A 134 33.60 -8.62 -12.61
C ASP A 134 32.76 -8.59 -11.34
N GLU A 135 33.45 -8.45 -10.22
CA GLU A 135 32.89 -7.95 -8.97
C GLU A 135 33.02 -6.42 -9.03
N PRO A 136 31.95 -5.63 -9.30
CA PRO A 136 31.99 -4.21 -9.07
C PRO A 136 31.59 -3.99 -7.60
N SER A 137 32.55 -3.54 -6.81
CA SER A 137 32.25 -2.73 -5.64
C SER A 137 31.62 -1.42 -6.10
N ASP A 138 30.33 -1.42 -6.40
CA ASP A 138 29.58 -0.21 -6.71
C ASP A 138 28.28 -0.24 -5.92
N CYS A 139 28.17 0.57 -4.86
CA CYS A 139 26.85 1.01 -4.42
C CYS A 139 26.25 1.75 -5.63
N PRO A 140 25.21 1.21 -6.30
CA PRO A 140 24.64 1.89 -7.44
C PRO A 140 24.20 3.28 -6.99
N GLU A 141 24.59 4.31 -7.75
CA GLU A 141 24.19 5.68 -7.44
C GLU A 141 22.66 5.74 -7.23
N PRO A 142 22.18 6.51 -6.24
CA PRO A 142 20.75 6.60 -5.98
C PRO A 142 20.03 7.09 -7.25
N LEU A 143 19.02 6.34 -7.66
CA LEU A 143 18.22 6.62 -8.86
C LEU A 143 17.49 7.97 -8.73
N ILE A 144 16.95 8.24 -7.56
CA ILE A 144 16.24 9.49 -7.26
C ILE A 144 17.21 10.44 -6.56
N LYS A 145 17.42 11.60 -7.17
CA LYS A 145 18.32 12.66 -6.67
C LYS A 145 17.61 13.99 -6.68
N TYR A 146 17.77 14.76 -5.61
CA TYR A 146 17.19 16.08 -5.50
C TYR A 146 18.24 17.16 -5.76
N PRO A 147 17.88 18.24 -6.48
CA PRO A 147 18.83 19.31 -6.80
C PRO A 147 19.07 20.28 -5.64
N TRP A 148 18.32 20.17 -4.55
CA TRP A 148 18.39 21.07 -3.41
C TRP A 148 19.32 20.53 -2.31
N SER A 149 19.90 21.45 -1.55
CA SER A 149 20.81 21.14 -0.44
C SER A 149 20.06 20.89 0.87
N THR A 150 20.70 20.16 1.78
CA THR A 150 20.22 20.00 3.15
C THR A 150 19.96 21.34 3.84
N GLY A 151 18.81 21.46 4.50
CA GLY A 151 18.31 22.65 5.15
C GLY A 151 17.61 23.66 4.23
N SER A 152 17.43 23.37 2.94
CA SER A 152 16.70 24.27 2.04
C SER A 152 15.18 24.27 2.31
N ALA A 153 14.48 25.25 1.73
CA ALA A 153 13.03 25.30 1.79
C ALA A 153 12.38 24.12 1.05
N GLU A 154 12.99 23.68 -0.05
CA GLU A 154 12.55 22.52 -0.83
C GLU A 154 12.70 21.22 -0.06
N GLU A 155 13.80 21.01 0.67
CA GLU A 155 13.95 19.83 1.54
C GLU A 155 12.86 19.80 2.62
N ALA A 156 12.61 20.95 3.27
CA ALA A 156 11.54 21.06 4.25
C ALA A 156 10.15 20.80 3.63
N ASN A 157 9.89 21.35 2.44
CA ASN A 157 8.63 21.11 1.72
C ASN A 157 8.48 19.65 1.28
N LYS A 158 9.57 18.96 0.93
CA LYS A 158 9.55 17.53 0.60
C LYS A 158 9.23 16.69 1.83
N LEU A 159 9.91 16.92 2.95
CA LEU A 159 9.60 16.25 4.22
C LEU A 159 8.14 16.48 4.64
N ALA A 160 7.62 17.70 4.46
CA ALA A 160 6.23 18.02 4.73
C ALA A 160 5.25 17.31 3.79
N ALA A 161 5.55 17.26 2.48
CA ALA A 161 4.72 16.57 1.49
C ALA A 161 4.60 15.08 1.83
N ASP A 162 5.73 14.44 2.16
CA ASP A 162 5.80 13.02 2.51
C ASP A 162 5.02 12.73 3.79
N PHE A 163 5.15 13.59 4.81
CA PHE A 163 4.40 13.47 6.06
C PHE A 163 2.89 13.63 5.82
N CYS A 164 2.48 14.67 5.10
CA CYS A 164 1.08 14.91 4.78
C CYS A 164 0.49 13.75 3.99
N ALA A 165 1.22 13.19 3.01
CA ALA A 165 0.78 12.03 2.25
C ALA A 165 0.62 10.78 3.14
N ALA A 166 1.60 10.49 4.00
CA ALA A 166 1.56 9.37 4.93
C ALA A 166 0.39 9.48 5.94
N MET A 167 -0.02 10.71 6.27
CA MET A 167 -1.11 11.02 7.20
C MET A 167 -2.43 11.40 6.50
N LEU A 168 -2.56 11.10 5.21
CA LEU A 168 -3.78 11.30 4.42
C LEU A 168 -4.24 12.77 4.26
N ASP A 169 -3.37 13.74 4.50
CA ASP A 169 -3.61 15.16 4.22
C ASP A 169 -3.27 15.48 2.75
N ASP A 170 -4.08 14.91 1.86
CA ASP A 170 -3.92 14.99 0.40
C ASP A 170 -3.83 16.42 -0.13
N SER A 171 -4.49 17.37 0.52
CA SER A 171 -4.54 18.78 0.10
C SER A 171 -3.16 19.41 0.16
N ASN A 172 -2.51 19.29 1.33
CA ASN A 172 -1.16 19.80 1.54
C ASN A 172 -0.16 18.99 0.72
N ALA A 173 -0.26 17.66 0.73
CA ALA A 173 0.65 16.79 -0.02
C ALA A 173 0.65 17.11 -1.53
N SER A 174 -0.53 17.19 -2.15
CA SER A 174 -0.68 17.49 -3.59
C SER A 174 -0.05 18.83 -3.98
N ASN A 175 -0.34 19.89 -3.20
CA ASN A 175 0.20 21.22 -3.48
C ASN A 175 1.73 21.26 -3.33
N LEU A 176 2.26 20.63 -2.29
CA LEU A 176 3.70 20.58 -2.06
C LEU A 176 4.42 19.75 -3.12
N TYR A 177 3.91 18.57 -3.50
CA TYR A 177 4.51 17.78 -4.59
C TYR A 177 4.49 18.52 -5.93
N SER A 178 3.38 19.21 -6.26
CA SER A 178 3.30 20.02 -7.48
C SER A 178 4.33 21.17 -7.49
N TYR A 179 4.47 21.87 -6.36
CA TYR A 179 5.52 22.89 -6.18
C TYR A 179 6.93 22.31 -6.36
N LEU A 180 7.22 21.19 -5.69
CA LEU A 180 8.54 20.53 -5.76
C LEU A 180 8.85 20.05 -7.18
N HIS A 181 7.87 19.48 -7.87
CA HIS A 181 8.00 19.08 -9.27
C HIS A 181 8.38 20.28 -10.15
N GLN A 182 7.69 21.41 -9.98
CA GLN A 182 8.02 22.63 -10.72
C GLN A 182 9.42 23.15 -10.38
N SER A 183 9.84 23.06 -9.12
CA SER A 183 11.19 23.43 -8.68
C SER A 183 12.26 22.57 -9.37
N VAL A 184 12.09 21.24 -9.41
CA VAL A 184 13.01 20.34 -10.12
C VAL A 184 12.98 20.58 -11.64
N ALA A 185 11.82 20.83 -12.22
CA ALA A 185 11.69 21.10 -13.66
C ALA A 185 12.40 22.39 -14.10
N ASN A 186 12.49 23.38 -13.21
CA ASN A 186 13.15 24.66 -13.47
C ASN A 186 14.62 24.69 -13.03
N SER A 187 15.12 23.63 -12.40
CA SER A 187 16.51 23.51 -11.95
C SER A 187 17.45 23.19 -13.12
N ASP A 188 18.69 23.67 -13.03
CA ASP A 188 19.78 23.27 -13.94
C ASP A 188 20.11 21.77 -13.84
N GLN A 189 19.71 21.10 -12.75
CA GLN A 189 19.85 19.67 -12.50
C GLN A 189 18.48 18.98 -12.50
N SER A 190 17.79 19.02 -13.65
CA SER A 190 16.48 18.38 -13.80
C SER A 190 16.61 16.88 -14.09
N TYR A 191 16.54 16.06 -13.05
CA TYR A 191 16.55 14.59 -13.17
C TYR A 191 15.14 14.08 -13.56
N SER A 192 15.04 13.26 -14.60
CA SER A 192 13.74 12.75 -15.11
C SER A 192 13.07 11.85 -14.09
N GLU A 193 13.84 10.97 -13.47
CA GLU A 193 13.40 9.98 -12.50
C GLU A 193 12.79 10.64 -11.26
N THR A 194 13.40 11.74 -10.80
CA THR A 194 12.91 12.55 -9.68
C THR A 194 11.61 13.28 -10.05
N ARG A 195 11.50 13.84 -11.26
CA ARG A 195 10.25 14.48 -11.71
C ARG A 195 9.12 13.47 -11.82
N GLU A 196 9.38 12.32 -12.43
CA GLU A 196 8.43 11.22 -12.51
C GLU A 196 7.98 10.75 -11.12
N PHE A 197 8.91 10.58 -10.18
CA PHE A 197 8.60 10.20 -8.79
C PHE A 197 7.67 11.22 -8.10
N LEU A 198 7.94 12.51 -8.27
CA LEU A 198 7.10 13.58 -7.72
C LEU A 198 5.73 13.64 -8.40
N ALA A 199 5.65 13.41 -9.72
CA ALA A 199 4.39 13.35 -10.46
C ALA A 199 3.53 12.15 -10.03
N VAL A 200 4.14 10.98 -9.85
CA VAL A 200 3.47 9.77 -9.32
C VAL A 200 2.99 10.03 -7.89
N SER A 201 3.83 10.59 -7.02
CA SER A 201 3.46 10.93 -5.64
C SER A 201 2.28 11.91 -5.61
N CYS A 202 2.30 12.96 -6.44
CA CYS A 202 1.19 13.91 -6.58
C CYS A 202 -0.10 13.24 -7.06
N ALA A 203 -0.02 12.31 -8.02
CA ALA A 203 -1.16 11.59 -8.56
C ALA A 203 -1.78 10.62 -7.55
N ARG A 204 -0.97 10.01 -6.68
CA ARG A 204 -1.47 9.14 -5.61
C ARG A 204 -2.30 9.94 -4.60
N VAL A 205 -1.96 11.19 -4.30
CA VAL A 205 -2.71 12.10 -3.38
C VAL A 205 -3.79 12.93 -4.07
N ALA A 206 -4.26 12.48 -5.23
CA ALA A 206 -5.27 13.17 -6.04
C ALA A 206 -6.71 12.89 -5.60
N GLY A 207 -6.98 12.71 -4.30
CA GLY A 207 -8.30 12.30 -3.80
C GLY A 207 -9.42 13.33 -3.96
N LYS A 208 -9.09 14.59 -4.25
CA LYS A 208 -10.04 15.70 -4.47
C LYS A 208 -10.12 16.07 -5.97
N PRO A 209 -11.26 16.56 -6.48
CA PRO A 209 -11.39 16.98 -7.87
C PRO A 209 -10.32 17.99 -8.33
N ASP A 210 -10.02 18.99 -7.50
CA ASP A 210 -8.99 20.00 -7.81
C ASP A 210 -7.59 19.38 -7.87
N ASN A 211 -7.26 18.51 -6.92
CA ASN A 211 -5.99 17.78 -6.92
C ASN A 211 -5.88 16.86 -8.15
N ALA A 212 -6.98 16.22 -8.54
CA ALA A 212 -7.03 15.34 -9.70
C ALA A 212 -6.78 16.07 -11.01
N ASN A 213 -7.29 17.30 -11.17
CA ASN A 213 -6.99 18.11 -12.34
C ASN A 213 -5.50 18.46 -12.42
N ASN A 214 -4.90 18.90 -11.31
CA ASN A 214 -3.47 19.21 -11.26
C ASN A 214 -2.60 17.97 -11.53
N ALA A 215 -2.90 16.84 -10.90
CA ALA A 215 -2.19 15.58 -11.12
C ALA A 215 -2.28 15.12 -12.58
N LYS A 216 -3.44 15.27 -13.22
CA LYS A 216 -3.63 14.93 -14.64
C LYS A 216 -2.70 15.75 -15.54
N GLU A 217 -2.59 17.06 -15.28
CA GLU A 217 -1.71 17.95 -16.05
C GLU A 217 -0.24 17.58 -15.87
N LEU A 218 0.18 17.26 -14.64
CA LEU A 218 1.54 16.80 -14.34
C LEU A 218 1.85 15.47 -15.05
N LEU A 219 0.97 14.48 -14.95
CA LEU A 219 1.15 13.20 -15.65
C LEU A 219 1.22 13.37 -17.18
N ALA A 220 0.42 14.29 -17.75
CA ALA A 220 0.45 14.57 -19.19
C ALA A 220 1.76 15.26 -19.61
N ARG A 221 2.39 16.04 -18.73
CA ARG A 221 3.66 16.73 -18.98
C ARG A 221 4.84 15.77 -18.95
N GLU A 222 4.89 14.86 -17.98
CA GLU A 222 6.01 13.93 -17.82
C GLU A 222 5.90 12.71 -18.77
N TRP A 223 4.68 12.34 -19.18
CA TRP A 223 4.44 11.28 -20.18
C TRP A 223 3.73 11.77 -21.46
N PRO A 224 4.35 12.68 -22.24
CA PRO A 224 3.71 13.28 -23.41
C PRO A 224 3.53 12.31 -24.59
N HIS A 225 4.34 11.23 -24.67
CA HIS A 225 4.38 10.30 -25.83
C HIS A 225 3.72 8.93 -25.57
N ALA A 226 3.21 8.70 -24.36
CA ALA A 226 2.52 7.45 -24.01
C ALA A 226 1.19 7.25 -24.76
N LEU A 227 0.68 8.27 -25.47
CA LEU A 227 -0.53 8.19 -26.28
C LEU A 227 -0.30 7.68 -27.71
N THR A 228 0.96 7.60 -28.17
CA THR A 228 1.26 7.39 -29.60
C THR A 228 2.28 6.30 -29.89
N THR A 229 3.07 5.85 -28.92
CA THR A 229 4.10 4.82 -29.14
C THR A 229 4.14 3.89 -27.93
N GLY A 230 4.09 2.58 -28.16
CA GLY A 230 4.15 1.53 -27.12
C GLY A 230 5.47 1.44 -26.33
N ASN A 231 6.22 2.55 -26.22
CA ASN A 231 7.48 2.68 -25.47
C ASN A 231 7.26 3.59 -24.25
N SER A 232 6.43 3.16 -23.31
CA SER A 232 6.47 3.68 -21.93
C SER A 232 7.26 2.69 -21.10
N ASP A 233 8.19 3.16 -20.27
CA ASP A 233 8.96 2.30 -19.36
C ASP A 233 8.09 1.68 -18.24
N SER A 234 6.85 2.17 -18.05
CA SER A 234 5.83 1.54 -17.21
C SER A 234 4.41 1.85 -17.73
N PRO A 235 3.93 1.14 -18.78
CA PRO A 235 2.65 1.45 -19.44
C PRO A 235 1.45 1.15 -18.53
N PHE A 236 1.57 0.13 -17.68
CA PHE A 236 0.51 -0.25 -16.73
C PHE A 236 0.33 0.79 -15.63
N LEU A 237 1.41 1.17 -14.92
CA LEU A 237 1.33 2.14 -13.83
C LEU A 237 0.72 3.45 -14.28
N LEU A 238 1.15 3.97 -15.43
CA LEU A 238 0.60 5.20 -15.99
C LEU A 238 -0.89 5.07 -16.33
N SER A 239 -1.31 3.94 -16.90
CA SER A 239 -2.71 3.68 -17.24
C SER A 239 -3.58 3.60 -15.99
N MET A 240 -3.07 2.99 -14.92
CA MET A 240 -3.72 2.92 -13.62
C MET A 240 -3.79 4.28 -12.94
N LEU A 241 -2.71 5.06 -12.93
CA LEU A 241 -2.71 6.43 -12.40
C LEU A 241 -3.71 7.32 -13.14
N LYS A 242 -3.81 7.21 -14.48
CA LYS A 242 -4.82 7.93 -15.27
C LYS A 242 -6.25 7.53 -14.90
N ALA A 243 -6.51 6.23 -14.75
CA ALA A 243 -7.82 5.74 -14.32
C ALA A 243 -8.16 6.20 -12.91
N TYR A 244 -7.20 6.11 -11.98
CA TYR A 244 -7.32 6.52 -10.59
C TYR A 244 -7.61 8.02 -10.46
N VAL A 245 -6.77 8.87 -11.05
CA VAL A 245 -6.98 10.33 -11.08
C VAL A 245 -8.28 10.69 -11.78
N GLY A 246 -8.63 10.00 -12.87
CA GLY A 246 -9.89 10.19 -13.59
C GLY A 246 -11.14 9.91 -12.76
N SER A 247 -11.07 8.94 -11.84
CA SER A 247 -12.18 8.52 -10.97
C SER A 247 -12.61 9.60 -9.95
N HIS A 248 -11.71 10.53 -9.64
CA HIS A 248 -11.90 11.57 -8.63
C HIS A 248 -12.48 12.88 -9.18
N LYS A 249 -12.97 12.88 -10.43
CA LYS A 249 -13.68 14.03 -10.99
C LYS A 249 -15.13 14.09 -10.49
N GLU A 250 -15.65 15.31 -10.39
CA GLU A 250 -17.08 15.56 -10.20
C GLU A 250 -17.85 14.84 -11.33
N ASP A 251 -18.87 14.05 -10.96
CA ASP A 251 -19.73 13.26 -11.85
C ASP A 251 -19.14 12.00 -12.52
N THR A 252 -18.05 11.43 -12.01
CA THR A 252 -17.51 10.19 -12.60
C THR A 252 -18.38 8.96 -12.29
N ASP A 253 -18.89 8.30 -13.34
CA ASP A 253 -19.60 7.03 -13.20
C ASP A 253 -18.62 5.92 -12.77
N ARG A 254 -18.90 5.32 -11.61
CA ARG A 254 -18.15 4.17 -11.07
C ARG A 254 -18.05 3.04 -12.10
N SER A 255 -19.07 2.83 -12.93
CA SER A 255 -19.05 1.79 -13.96
C SER A 255 -17.96 2.03 -15.00
N THR A 256 -17.72 3.30 -15.36
CA THR A 256 -16.68 3.70 -16.31
C THR A 256 -15.29 3.50 -15.72
N PHE A 257 -15.11 3.85 -14.44
CA PHE A 257 -13.85 3.60 -13.74
C PHE A 257 -13.53 2.10 -13.66
N VAL A 258 -14.49 1.28 -13.22
CA VAL A 258 -14.33 -0.18 -13.14
C VAL A 258 -14.01 -0.76 -14.52
N HIS A 259 -14.72 -0.35 -15.56
CA HIS A 259 -14.45 -0.79 -16.93
C HIS A 259 -13.02 -0.44 -17.39
N GLN A 260 -12.55 0.77 -17.08
CA GLN A 260 -11.19 1.20 -17.42
C GLN A 260 -10.13 0.37 -16.68
N VAL A 261 -10.32 0.09 -15.39
CA VAL A 261 -9.40 -0.76 -14.61
C VAL A 261 -9.37 -2.17 -15.19
N THR A 262 -10.54 -2.74 -15.48
CA THR A 262 -10.66 -4.07 -16.10
C THR A 262 -9.95 -4.13 -17.45
N GLN A 263 -10.14 -3.13 -18.31
CA GLN A 263 -9.44 -3.04 -19.59
C GLN A 263 -7.92 -2.95 -19.41
N ASN A 264 -7.43 -2.18 -18.42
CA ASN A 264 -6.00 -2.06 -18.15
C ASN A 264 -5.39 -3.42 -17.72
N VAL A 265 -6.12 -4.21 -16.91
CA VAL A 265 -5.69 -5.57 -16.53
C VAL A 265 -5.64 -6.48 -17.75
N GLU A 266 -6.68 -6.47 -18.59
CA GLU A 266 -6.72 -7.31 -19.80
C GLU A 266 -5.61 -6.95 -20.80
N GLN A 267 -5.24 -5.67 -20.90
CA GLN A 267 -4.16 -5.20 -21.77
C GLN A 267 -2.76 -5.50 -21.22
N LEU A 268 -2.62 -5.60 -19.90
CA LEU A 268 -1.36 -5.98 -19.25
C LEU A 268 -1.00 -7.44 -19.57
N LEU A 269 -2.00 -8.32 -19.61
CA LEU A 269 -1.78 -9.75 -19.73
C LEU A 269 -1.39 -10.16 -21.15
N THR A 270 -0.47 -11.11 -21.23
CA THR A 270 -0.11 -11.78 -22.47
C THR A 270 -1.25 -12.67 -22.98
N ALA A 271 -1.12 -13.18 -24.20
CA ALA A 271 -2.11 -14.07 -24.82
C ALA A 271 -2.38 -15.36 -23.99
N ASP A 272 -1.41 -15.81 -23.20
CA ASP A 272 -1.49 -16.95 -22.29
C ASP A 272 -1.94 -16.57 -20.87
N ARG A 273 -2.35 -15.33 -20.63
CA ARG A 273 -2.81 -14.81 -19.33
C ARG A 273 -1.73 -14.80 -18.25
N SER A 274 -0.46 -14.63 -18.62
CA SER A 274 0.65 -14.43 -17.69
C SER A 274 1.06 -12.95 -17.64
N LEU A 275 1.85 -12.58 -16.62
CA LEU A 275 2.45 -11.24 -16.60
C LEU A 275 3.66 -11.20 -17.55
N PRO A 276 3.76 -10.19 -18.43
CA PRO A 276 4.98 -9.99 -19.19
C PRO A 276 6.15 -9.70 -18.26
N ASP A 277 7.38 -9.80 -18.77
CA ASP A 277 8.54 -9.32 -18.02
C ASP A 277 8.42 -7.81 -17.83
N MET A 278 8.00 -7.43 -16.62
CA MET A 278 7.86 -6.04 -16.23
C MET A 278 9.25 -5.46 -15.94
N THR A 279 9.52 -4.33 -16.55
CA THR A 279 10.68 -3.49 -16.26
C THR A 279 10.68 -3.11 -14.78
N HIS A 280 11.77 -3.40 -14.07
CA HIS A 280 11.97 -2.95 -12.69
C HIS A 280 12.75 -1.64 -12.71
N LYS A 281 12.10 -0.55 -12.30
CA LYS A 281 12.74 0.77 -12.21
C LYS A 281 13.61 0.91 -10.96
N TYR A 282 13.20 0.29 -9.86
CA TYR A 282 13.84 0.41 -8.55
C TYR A 282 14.74 -0.77 -8.23
N SER A 283 15.74 -0.56 -7.36
CA SER A 283 16.78 -1.55 -7.07
C SER A 283 16.31 -2.76 -6.25
N SER A 284 15.12 -2.68 -5.63
CA SER A 284 14.56 -3.76 -4.81
C SER A 284 13.19 -4.22 -5.34
N ILE A 285 12.16 -3.39 -5.22
CA ILE A 285 10.79 -3.69 -5.68
C ILE A 285 10.07 -2.36 -6.00
N ASP A 286 9.27 -2.33 -7.06
CA ASP A 286 8.35 -1.20 -7.29
C ASP A 286 7.07 -1.39 -6.46
N LEU A 287 7.03 -0.78 -5.28
CA LEU A 287 5.87 -0.88 -4.39
C LEU A 287 4.64 -0.14 -4.92
N VAL A 288 4.82 0.91 -5.71
CA VAL A 288 3.67 1.64 -6.28
C VAL A 288 2.99 0.80 -7.35
N THR A 289 3.78 0.16 -8.22
CA THR A 289 3.24 -0.80 -9.20
C THR A 289 2.61 -2.00 -8.49
N PHE A 290 3.24 -2.54 -7.44
CA PHE A 290 2.65 -3.59 -6.60
C PHE A 290 1.28 -3.18 -6.05
N PHE A 291 1.15 -1.99 -5.48
CA PHE A 291 -0.12 -1.48 -4.96
C PHE A 291 -1.18 -1.42 -6.06
N PHE A 292 -0.88 -0.83 -7.21
CA PHE A 292 -1.85 -0.72 -8.29
C PHE A 292 -2.20 -2.08 -8.92
N LEU A 293 -1.30 -3.07 -8.90
CA LEU A 293 -1.63 -4.44 -9.28
C LEU A 293 -2.62 -5.05 -8.29
N ASN A 294 -2.32 -5.00 -6.99
CA ASN A 294 -3.21 -5.52 -5.95
C ASN A 294 -4.61 -4.89 -6.05
N TYR A 295 -4.63 -3.55 -6.12
CA TYR A 295 -5.85 -2.77 -6.23
C TYR A 295 -6.65 -3.05 -7.51
N ALA A 296 -5.98 -3.17 -8.67
CA ALA A 296 -6.64 -3.47 -9.93
C ALA A 296 -7.21 -4.90 -9.94
N PHE A 297 -6.48 -5.85 -9.37
CA PHE A 297 -6.89 -7.25 -9.27
C PHE A 297 -8.10 -7.44 -8.37
N ASP A 298 -8.18 -6.72 -7.25
CA ASP A 298 -9.37 -6.74 -6.40
C ASP A 298 -10.62 -6.22 -7.14
N ILE A 299 -10.47 -5.13 -7.91
CA ILE A 299 -11.56 -4.60 -8.74
C ILE A 299 -11.93 -5.57 -9.87
N TYR A 300 -10.92 -6.19 -10.50
CA TYR A 300 -11.11 -7.14 -11.59
C TYR A 300 -11.87 -8.37 -11.11
N ASP A 301 -11.47 -8.95 -9.97
CA ASP A 301 -12.14 -10.10 -9.37
C ASP A 301 -13.59 -9.80 -8.98
N ASP A 302 -13.87 -8.59 -8.49
CA ASP A 302 -15.22 -8.11 -8.17
C ASP A 302 -16.14 -8.00 -9.41
N CYS A 303 -15.60 -7.96 -10.64
CA CYS A 303 -16.38 -7.85 -11.87
C CYS A 303 -16.99 -9.19 -12.33
N PHE A 304 -16.50 -10.33 -11.83
CA PHE A 304 -16.93 -11.64 -12.30
C PHE A 304 -18.00 -12.25 -11.39
N ASP A 305 -19.14 -12.59 -12.00
CA ASP A 305 -20.16 -13.41 -11.37
C ASP A 305 -19.94 -14.90 -11.65
N GLN A 306 -20.58 -15.76 -10.86
CA GLN A 306 -20.49 -17.24 -10.93
C GLN A 306 -20.79 -17.87 -12.30
N ALA A 307 -21.40 -17.13 -13.23
CA ALA A 307 -21.71 -17.60 -14.57
C ALA A 307 -20.51 -17.52 -15.52
N ASN A 308 -19.58 -16.59 -15.27
CA ASN A 308 -18.37 -16.34 -16.04
C ASN A 308 -17.22 -16.07 -15.07
N PRO A 309 -16.64 -17.08 -14.41
CA PRO A 309 -15.48 -16.87 -13.57
C PRO A 309 -14.25 -16.47 -14.40
N PRO A 310 -13.27 -15.76 -13.82
CA PRO A 310 -12.04 -15.45 -14.52
C PRO A 310 -11.28 -16.73 -14.86
N ASP A 311 -10.67 -16.74 -16.05
CA ASP A 311 -9.93 -17.86 -16.62
C ASP A 311 -8.56 -18.09 -15.95
N PHE A 312 -8.14 -17.19 -15.05
CA PHE A 312 -6.89 -17.24 -14.29
C PHE A 312 -7.10 -16.66 -12.87
N MET A 313 -6.13 -16.88 -11.99
CA MET A 313 -6.15 -16.35 -10.61
C MET A 313 -5.24 -15.13 -10.51
N THR A 314 -5.81 -13.98 -10.16
CA THR A 314 -5.10 -12.71 -9.91
C THR A 314 -4.01 -12.82 -8.83
N GLU A 315 -4.26 -13.60 -7.77
CA GLU A 315 -3.28 -13.90 -6.71
C GLU A 315 -1.98 -14.49 -7.29
N HIS A 316 -2.08 -15.38 -8.29
CA HIS A 316 -0.89 -15.96 -8.93
C HIS A 316 -0.10 -14.91 -9.73
N LEU A 317 -0.78 -13.94 -10.34
CA LEU A 317 -0.11 -12.86 -11.07
C LEU A 317 0.62 -11.93 -10.11
N LEU A 318 0.03 -11.58 -8.97
CA LEU A 318 0.71 -10.77 -7.97
C LEU A 318 1.95 -11.48 -7.41
N HIS A 319 1.86 -12.80 -7.20
CA HIS A 319 3.01 -13.63 -6.84
C HIS A 319 4.08 -13.66 -7.94
N GLU A 320 3.68 -13.77 -9.20
CA GLU A 320 4.60 -13.73 -10.34
C GLU A 320 5.35 -12.40 -10.40
N PHE A 321 4.65 -11.28 -10.20
CA PHE A 321 5.27 -9.96 -10.10
C PHE A 321 6.34 -9.91 -9.02
N ILE A 322 6.01 -10.34 -7.79
CA ILE A 322 6.93 -10.36 -6.65
C ILE A 322 8.16 -11.22 -6.95
N LYS A 323 7.96 -12.43 -7.48
CA LYS A 323 9.06 -13.37 -7.81
C LYS A 323 10.04 -12.84 -8.85
N LYS A 324 9.58 -11.96 -9.75
CA LYS A 324 10.39 -11.32 -10.79
C LYS A 324 11.15 -10.07 -10.30
N GLN A 325 10.94 -9.61 -9.07
CA GLN A 325 11.60 -8.40 -8.56
C GLN A 325 13.05 -8.64 -8.11
N PRO A 326 13.94 -7.63 -8.24
CA PRO A 326 15.35 -7.73 -7.84
C PRO A 326 15.58 -8.21 -6.40
N PHE A 327 14.75 -7.77 -5.45
CA PHE A 327 14.93 -8.08 -4.02
C PHE A 327 14.85 -9.57 -3.70
N ILE A 328 14.22 -10.38 -4.55
CA ILE A 328 14.18 -11.84 -4.38
C ILE A 328 15.58 -12.44 -4.36
N LYS A 329 16.53 -11.87 -5.14
CA LYS A 329 17.94 -12.28 -5.06
C LYS A 329 18.55 -11.89 -3.72
N THR A 330 18.27 -10.68 -3.24
CA THR A 330 18.72 -10.19 -1.93
C THR A 330 18.22 -11.06 -0.78
N LEU A 331 16.94 -11.49 -0.84
CA LEU A 331 16.36 -12.45 0.10
C LEU A 331 17.12 -13.78 0.13
N ARG A 332 17.44 -14.33 -1.05
CA ARG A 332 18.17 -15.61 -1.18
C ARG A 332 19.59 -15.54 -0.61
N LEU A 333 20.21 -14.35 -0.66
CA LEU A 333 21.57 -14.11 -0.19
C LEU A 333 21.63 -13.65 1.28
N ASN A 334 20.48 -13.51 1.97
CA ASN A 334 20.39 -13.04 3.36
C ASN A 334 21.10 -11.68 3.61
N HIS A 335 21.10 -10.79 2.62
CA HIS A 335 21.62 -9.43 2.83
C HIS A 335 20.56 -8.53 3.50
N PRO A 336 20.93 -7.70 4.49
CA PRO A 336 19.96 -6.83 5.17
C PRO A 336 19.34 -5.82 4.20
N SER A 337 18.03 -5.93 4.01
CA SER A 337 17.25 -5.01 3.19
C SER A 337 17.10 -3.63 3.87
N PRO A 338 16.84 -2.54 3.12
CA PRO A 338 16.54 -1.24 3.74
C PRO A 338 15.32 -1.32 4.69
N LEU A 339 14.39 -2.26 4.43
CA LEU A 339 13.27 -2.56 5.30
C LEU A 339 13.75 -3.04 6.68
N ARG A 340 14.62 -4.05 6.75
CA ARG A 340 15.19 -4.52 8.03
C ARG A 340 15.96 -3.44 8.76
N ARG A 341 16.82 -2.70 8.06
CA ARG A 341 17.57 -1.58 8.66
C ARG A 341 16.65 -0.52 9.25
N CYS A 342 15.51 -0.27 8.60
CA CYS A 342 14.50 0.65 9.13
C CYS A 342 13.82 0.08 10.40
N VAL A 343 13.53 -1.23 10.46
CA VAL A 343 12.97 -1.86 11.68
C VAL A 343 13.97 -1.79 12.84
N GLU A 344 15.25 -2.09 12.59
CA GLU A 344 16.33 -1.99 13.59
C GLU A 344 16.44 -0.56 14.15
N TRP A 345 16.41 0.43 13.26
CA TRP A 345 16.41 1.83 13.64
C TRP A 345 15.15 2.22 14.44
N CYS A 346 13.96 1.79 14.01
CA CYS A 346 12.71 2.05 14.73
C CYS A 346 12.77 1.49 16.15
N GLU A 347 13.23 0.26 16.31
CA GLU A 347 13.39 -0.38 17.62
C GLU A 347 14.26 0.49 18.54
N GLU A 348 15.48 0.82 18.10
CA GLU A 348 16.42 1.65 18.85
C GLU A 348 15.78 3.00 19.26
N GLN A 349 15.15 3.69 18.31
CA GLN A 349 14.58 5.01 18.58
C GLN A 349 13.37 4.95 19.51
N LEU A 350 12.57 3.89 19.49
CA LEU A 350 11.44 3.73 20.41
C LEU A 350 11.88 3.51 21.85
N ARG A 351 13.08 2.96 22.09
CA ARG A 351 13.65 2.82 23.44
C ARG A 351 14.21 4.14 24.00
N LEU A 352 14.67 5.02 23.13
CA LEU A 352 15.40 6.25 23.51
C LEU A 352 14.50 7.47 23.65
N ASN A 353 13.39 7.53 22.91
CA ASN A 353 12.59 8.74 22.77
C ASN A 353 11.30 8.69 23.59
N HIS A 354 10.54 9.79 23.56
CA HIS A 354 9.25 9.93 24.23
C HIS A 354 8.14 10.19 23.22
N PRO A 355 6.89 9.75 23.49
CA PRO A 355 5.80 9.97 22.56
C PRO A 355 5.60 11.47 22.29
N VAL A 356 5.30 11.82 21.05
CA VAL A 356 4.84 13.18 20.71
C VAL A 356 3.58 13.49 21.52
N ALA A 357 3.61 14.65 22.18
CA ALA A 357 2.52 15.14 23.02
C ALA A 357 1.36 15.71 22.18
N LEU A 358 0.62 14.83 21.50
CA LEU A 358 -0.63 15.18 20.83
C LEU A 358 -1.79 15.21 21.84
N GLN A 359 -2.66 16.21 21.72
CA GLN A 359 -3.84 16.39 22.57
C GLN A 359 -4.83 15.24 22.38
N ASP A 360 -5.25 14.62 23.48
CA ASP A 360 -6.23 13.54 23.42
C ASP A 360 -7.57 14.00 22.83
N SER A 361 -8.24 13.06 22.16
CA SER A 361 -9.59 13.30 21.64
C SER A 361 -10.56 13.61 22.78
N PRO A 362 -11.36 14.69 22.69
CA PRO A 362 -12.42 14.98 23.66
C PRO A 362 -13.54 13.93 23.61
N VAL A 363 -13.66 13.23 22.48
CA VAL A 363 -14.55 12.07 22.31
C VAL A 363 -13.82 10.81 22.74
N LYS A 364 -14.49 9.97 23.54
CA LYS A 364 -13.95 8.67 23.93
C LYS A 364 -13.71 7.81 22.68
N PRO A 365 -12.45 7.46 22.35
CA PRO A 365 -12.15 6.79 21.09
C PRO A 365 -12.72 5.36 21.08
N SER A 366 -13.19 4.93 19.92
CA SER A 366 -13.45 3.51 19.64
C SER A 366 -12.13 2.70 19.69
N ALA A 367 -12.21 1.37 19.67
CA ALA A 367 -11.01 0.53 19.60
C ALA A 367 -10.18 0.80 18.33
N ASN A 368 -10.85 1.05 17.20
CA ASN A 368 -10.20 1.40 15.93
C ASN A 368 -9.53 2.78 16.03
N MET A 369 -10.25 3.80 16.54
CA MET A 369 -9.69 5.14 16.74
C MET A 369 -8.49 5.12 17.70
N SER A 370 -8.54 4.29 18.74
CA SER A 370 -7.43 4.15 19.69
C SER A 370 -6.19 3.55 19.02
N SER A 371 -6.38 2.57 18.13
CA SER A 371 -5.28 1.95 17.37
C SER A 371 -4.64 2.95 16.41
N TRP A 372 -5.46 3.73 15.70
CA TRP A 372 -5.03 4.86 14.88
C TRP A 372 -4.24 5.89 15.70
N TRP A 373 -4.77 6.30 16.85
CA TRP A 373 -4.13 7.30 17.71
C TRP A 373 -2.75 6.85 18.22
N HIS A 374 -2.61 5.58 18.61
CA HIS A 374 -1.33 5.01 18.99
C HIS A 374 -0.35 4.99 17.81
N ASN A 375 -0.80 4.53 16.65
CA ASN A 375 0.02 4.52 15.44
C ASN A 375 0.53 5.93 15.09
N ILE A 376 -0.36 6.93 15.10
CA ILE A 376 -0.03 8.32 14.82
C ILE A 376 1.07 8.81 15.78
N ARG A 377 0.94 8.53 17.08
CA ARG A 377 1.94 8.95 18.08
C ARG A 377 3.29 8.28 17.85
N VAL A 378 3.30 6.98 17.54
CA VAL A 378 4.52 6.22 17.22
C VAL A 378 5.18 6.80 15.96
N PHE A 379 4.41 6.96 14.89
CA PHE A 379 4.89 7.54 13.64
C PHE A 379 5.44 8.96 13.83
N CYS A 380 4.69 9.87 14.47
CA CYS A 380 5.17 11.24 14.70
C CYS A 380 6.45 11.28 15.54
N THR A 381 6.60 10.35 16.50
CA THR A 381 7.82 10.23 17.30
C THR A 381 9.00 9.83 16.43
N LEU A 382 8.87 8.74 15.67
CA LEU A 382 9.91 8.25 14.77
C LEU A 382 10.23 9.27 13.68
N TRP A 383 9.21 9.79 12.99
CA TRP A 383 9.37 10.78 11.94
C TRP A 383 10.05 12.07 12.45
N GLY A 384 9.67 12.55 13.64
CA GLY A 384 10.31 13.72 14.25
C GLY A 384 11.81 13.52 14.50
N VAL A 385 12.21 12.33 14.96
CA VAL A 385 13.63 11.96 15.15
C VAL A 385 14.34 11.86 13.80
N MET A 386 13.74 11.16 12.82
CA MET A 386 14.26 11.05 11.45
C MET A 386 14.54 12.43 10.85
N VAL A 387 13.58 13.36 10.94
CA VAL A 387 13.73 14.72 10.40
C VAL A 387 14.87 15.47 11.06
N GLN A 388 15.05 15.35 12.38
CA GLN A 388 16.17 15.99 13.07
C GLN A 388 17.51 15.46 12.58
N LEU A 389 17.62 14.15 12.35
CA LEU A 389 18.81 13.51 11.81
C LEU A 389 19.09 13.94 10.37
N VAL A 390 18.07 13.96 9.50
CA VAL A 390 18.19 14.43 8.11
C VAL A 390 18.68 15.87 8.06
N ARG A 391 18.06 16.78 8.84
CA ARG A 391 18.48 18.19 8.91
C ARG A 391 19.87 18.40 9.51
N ALA A 392 20.34 17.46 10.32
CA ALA A 392 21.70 17.43 10.85
C ALA A 392 22.72 16.80 9.87
N ASN A 393 22.27 16.41 8.66
CA ASN A 393 23.07 15.68 7.67
C ASN A 393 23.61 14.34 8.21
N CYS A 394 22.80 13.68 9.04
CA CYS A 394 23.07 12.40 9.68
C CYS A 394 21.89 11.43 9.42
N ALA A 395 21.30 11.48 8.22
CA ALA A 395 20.18 10.63 7.85
C ALA A 395 20.56 9.14 8.02
N PRO A 396 19.65 8.28 8.52
CA PRO A 396 19.90 6.85 8.59
C PRO A 396 20.10 6.25 7.18
N ASP A 397 20.97 5.25 7.02
CA ASP A 397 21.25 4.63 5.71
C ASP A 397 20.01 4.17 4.92
N TRP A 398 18.96 3.71 5.64
CA TRP A 398 17.72 3.26 5.00
C TRP A 398 16.93 4.42 4.39
N TYR A 399 17.08 5.65 4.89
CA TYR A 399 16.39 6.85 4.40
C TYR A 399 16.83 7.17 2.97
N ASP A 400 18.14 7.24 2.74
CA ASP A 400 18.72 7.58 1.44
C ASP A 400 18.44 6.52 0.37
N GLN A 401 18.24 5.27 0.79
CA GLN A 401 17.96 4.15 -0.10
C GLN A 401 16.47 3.99 -0.41
N CYS A 402 15.57 4.46 0.46
CA CYS A 402 14.15 4.11 0.44
C CYS A 402 13.48 4.39 -0.92
N GLU A 403 13.60 5.61 -1.44
CA GLU A 403 12.93 6.00 -2.68
C GLU A 403 13.49 5.23 -3.88
N SER A 404 14.81 5.06 -3.95
CA SER A 404 15.49 4.35 -5.05
C SER A 404 15.32 2.84 -4.99
N ALA A 405 15.09 2.27 -3.80
CA ALA A 405 14.88 0.85 -3.60
C ALA A 405 13.41 0.44 -3.80
N PHE A 406 12.48 1.26 -3.32
CA PHE A 406 11.08 0.87 -3.15
C PHE A 406 10.07 1.69 -3.98
N GLY A 407 10.47 2.85 -4.49
CA GLY A 407 9.54 3.76 -5.16
C GLY A 407 8.52 4.43 -4.24
N ILE A 408 8.75 4.42 -2.92
CA ILE A 408 7.93 5.11 -1.92
C ILE A 408 8.80 6.04 -1.06
N THR A 409 8.15 6.96 -0.36
CA THR A 409 8.86 7.92 0.50
C THR A 409 9.30 7.27 1.82
N PRO A 410 10.35 7.79 2.48
CA PRO A 410 10.74 7.37 3.83
C PRO A 410 9.59 7.47 4.85
N SER A 411 8.74 8.49 4.73
CA SER A 411 7.58 8.66 5.61
C SER A 411 6.53 7.56 5.39
N GLU A 412 6.34 7.12 4.15
CA GLU A 412 5.41 6.04 3.81
C GLU A 412 5.89 4.68 4.32
N LEU A 413 7.19 4.41 4.26
CA LEU A 413 7.80 3.25 4.89
C LEU A 413 7.62 3.28 6.42
N LEU A 414 7.93 4.41 7.06
CA LEU A 414 7.83 4.57 8.51
C LEU A 414 6.40 4.41 9.03
N VAL A 415 5.40 4.99 8.37
CA VAL A 415 4.01 4.88 8.83
C VAL A 415 3.52 3.42 8.71
N THR A 416 3.93 2.72 7.66
CA THR A 416 3.63 1.30 7.45
C THR A 416 4.24 0.42 8.54
N LEU A 417 5.53 0.64 8.84
CA LEU A 417 6.20 -0.06 9.94
C LEU A 417 5.60 0.28 11.29
N SER A 418 5.20 1.54 11.52
CA SER A 418 4.54 1.95 12.76
C SER A 418 3.25 1.17 12.99
N TRP A 419 2.50 0.84 11.93
CA TRP A 419 1.31 0.00 12.04
C TRP A 419 1.65 -1.45 12.38
N MET A 420 2.63 -2.04 11.70
CA MET A 420 3.10 -3.40 11.99
C MET A 420 3.57 -3.52 13.45
N ILE A 421 4.31 -2.53 13.94
CA ILE A 421 4.81 -2.45 15.31
C ILE A 421 3.63 -2.37 16.31
N CYS A 422 2.65 -1.51 16.06
CA CYS A 422 1.49 -1.39 16.95
C CYS A 422 0.67 -2.69 17.00
N GLU A 423 0.52 -3.41 15.88
CA GLU A 423 -0.26 -4.66 15.83
C GLU A 423 0.40 -5.82 16.58
N THR A 424 1.73 -5.95 16.46
CA THR A 424 2.49 -6.95 17.24
C THR A 424 2.45 -6.69 18.75
N THR A 425 2.12 -5.46 19.13
CA THR A 425 1.97 -5.02 20.52
C THR A 425 0.55 -5.25 21.05
N ALA A 426 -0.48 -4.98 20.23
CA ALA A 426 -1.90 -5.11 20.62
C ALA A 426 -2.32 -6.55 20.94
N ALA A 427 -1.57 -7.55 20.45
CA ALA A 427 -1.78 -8.96 20.79
C ALA A 427 -1.58 -9.28 22.29
N ASP A 428 -0.86 -8.44 23.04
CA ASP A 428 -0.47 -8.69 24.43
C ASP A 428 -1.36 -7.99 25.49
N GLY A 429 -2.39 -7.22 25.06
CA GLY A 429 -3.37 -6.59 25.95
C GLY A 429 -3.43 -5.06 25.87
N VAL A 430 -4.23 -4.43 26.78
CA VAL A 430 -4.45 -2.97 26.80
C VAL A 430 -3.18 -2.24 27.23
N VAL A 431 -2.51 -1.59 26.28
CA VAL A 431 -1.32 -0.77 26.53
C VAL A 431 -1.72 0.47 27.35
N LYS A 432 -1.09 0.66 28.50
CA LYS A 432 -1.20 1.92 29.25
C LYS A 432 -0.33 2.96 28.58
N GLU A 433 -0.86 4.17 28.41
CA GLU A 433 -0.22 5.29 27.73
C GLU A 433 1.20 5.62 28.27
N ALA A 434 1.40 5.53 29.59
CA ALA A 434 2.71 5.73 30.23
C ALA A 434 3.79 4.69 29.85
N LYS A 435 3.41 3.59 29.18
CA LYS A 435 4.29 2.52 28.70
C LYS A 435 4.17 2.30 27.19
N LEU A 436 3.55 3.24 26.46
CA LEU A 436 3.30 3.08 25.02
C LEU A 436 4.58 2.75 24.27
N LEU A 437 5.65 3.56 24.43
CA LEU A 437 6.91 3.34 23.71
C LEU A 437 7.69 2.11 24.15
N GLU A 438 7.70 1.78 25.44
CA GLU A 438 8.29 0.54 25.93
C GLU A 438 7.61 -0.67 25.26
N SER A 439 6.27 -0.65 25.24
CA SER A 439 5.47 -1.70 24.63
C SER A 439 5.66 -1.81 23.11
N VAL A 440 5.77 -0.68 22.40
CA VAL A 440 5.99 -0.71 20.95
C VAL A 440 7.44 -0.99 20.57
N ALA A 441 8.43 -0.68 21.42
CA ALA A 441 9.80 -1.14 21.24
C ALA A 441 9.89 -2.68 21.32
N ASP A 442 9.13 -3.30 22.23
CA ASP A 442 8.97 -4.76 22.26
C ASP A 442 8.28 -5.28 20.98
N GLY A 443 7.26 -4.57 20.48
CA GLY A 443 6.65 -4.86 19.18
C GLY A 443 7.63 -4.82 18.01
N ALA A 444 8.49 -3.80 17.95
CA ALA A 444 9.56 -3.71 16.95
C ALA A 444 10.59 -4.85 17.10
N SER A 445 10.91 -5.25 18.33
CA SER A 445 11.78 -6.40 18.59
C SER A 445 11.18 -7.71 18.05
N LYS A 446 9.86 -7.92 18.19
CA LYS A 446 9.17 -9.07 17.59
C LYS A 446 9.22 -9.08 16.07
N LEU A 447 9.25 -7.91 15.43
CA LEU A 447 9.43 -7.83 13.97
C LEU A 447 10.86 -8.20 13.57
N LEU A 448 11.87 -7.86 14.39
CA LEU A 448 13.25 -8.27 14.14
C LEU A 448 13.45 -9.79 14.24
N ASP A 449 12.64 -10.47 15.06
CA ASP A 449 12.62 -11.94 15.15
C ASP A 449 12.08 -12.64 13.90
N PHE A 450 11.45 -11.90 12.97
CA PHE A 450 11.00 -12.48 11.71
C PHE A 450 12.21 -12.74 10.81
N ASP A 451 12.15 -13.81 10.01
CA ASP A 451 13.09 -13.93 8.89
C ASP A 451 12.75 -12.88 7.80
N GLU A 452 13.67 -12.69 6.84
CA GLU A 452 13.47 -11.72 5.77
C GLU A 452 12.16 -11.99 4.98
N PRO A 453 11.85 -13.23 4.51
CA PRO A 453 10.62 -13.48 3.78
C PRO A 453 9.35 -13.12 4.56
N LYS A 454 9.25 -13.50 5.83
CA LYS A 454 8.09 -13.20 6.67
C LYS A 454 7.95 -11.71 6.92
N LEU A 455 9.07 -10.99 7.14
CA LEU A 455 9.06 -9.54 7.30
C LEU A 455 8.49 -8.86 6.05
N TRP A 456 8.97 -9.26 4.86
CA TRP A 456 8.50 -8.73 3.58
C TRP A 456 7.03 -9.04 3.28
N ILE A 457 6.58 -10.28 3.49
CA ILE A 457 5.17 -10.64 3.28
C ILE A 457 4.27 -9.81 4.20
N THR A 458 4.65 -9.67 5.47
CA THR A 458 3.89 -8.87 6.45
C THR A 458 3.86 -7.40 6.03
N PHE A 459 4.99 -6.88 5.55
CA PHE A 459 5.10 -5.50 5.06
C PHE A 459 4.25 -5.25 3.83
N LEU A 460 4.34 -6.10 2.79
CA LEU A 460 3.55 -5.95 1.56
C LEU A 460 2.05 -5.99 1.83
N TYR A 461 1.62 -6.90 2.72
CA TYR A 461 0.23 -6.96 3.16
C TYR A 461 -0.19 -5.66 3.86
N LYS A 462 0.61 -5.18 4.82
CA LYS A 462 0.28 -3.97 5.56
C LYS A 462 0.27 -2.73 4.65
N PHE A 463 1.24 -2.65 3.75
CA PHE A 463 1.38 -1.59 2.77
C PHE A 463 0.16 -1.49 1.84
N ALA A 464 -0.30 -2.62 1.28
CA ALA A 464 -1.50 -2.66 0.45
C ALA A 464 -2.74 -2.24 1.26
N TRP A 465 -2.94 -2.83 2.44
CA TRP A 465 -4.07 -2.52 3.33
C TRP A 465 -4.13 -1.03 3.72
N MET A 466 -2.99 -0.41 4.03
CA MET A 466 -2.94 1.00 4.41
C MET A 466 -3.31 1.95 3.27
N ASN A 467 -3.01 1.56 2.04
CA ASN A 467 -3.34 2.34 0.86
C ASN A 467 -4.76 2.04 0.35
N GLU A 468 -5.40 0.96 0.82
CA GLU A 468 -6.81 0.62 0.58
C GLU A 468 -7.71 1.28 1.63
N LEU A 469 -8.19 2.49 1.33
CA LEU A 469 -8.93 3.30 2.31
C LEU A 469 -10.41 2.90 2.44
N VAL A 470 -10.81 2.67 3.69
CA VAL A 470 -12.18 2.40 4.14
C VAL A 470 -12.88 3.74 4.44
N ASN A 471 -14.18 3.85 4.15
CA ASN A 471 -14.97 5.05 4.45
C ASN A 471 -15.30 5.11 5.96
N PRO A 472 -14.82 6.13 6.71
CA PRO A 472 -15.09 6.23 8.13
C PRO A 472 -16.53 6.68 8.44
N GLY A 473 -17.06 6.26 9.59
CA GLY A 473 -18.36 6.72 10.10
C GLY A 473 -18.35 8.18 10.57
N GLU A 474 -19.51 8.77 10.87
CA GLU A 474 -19.63 10.19 11.30
C GLU A 474 -18.78 10.53 12.54
N ASP A 475 -18.73 9.66 13.55
CA ASP A 475 -17.90 9.87 14.74
C ASP A 475 -16.40 9.86 14.39
N GLU A 476 -15.99 9.05 13.41
CA GLU A 476 -14.62 8.95 12.90
C GLU A 476 -14.21 10.19 12.11
N LYS A 477 -15.14 10.89 11.45
CA LYS A 477 -14.86 12.17 10.76
C LYS A 477 -14.49 13.30 11.71
N SER A 478 -15.17 13.38 12.85
CA SER A 478 -14.86 14.41 13.86
C SER A 478 -13.48 14.20 14.47
N PHE A 479 -13.14 12.93 14.74
CA PHE A 479 -11.82 12.50 15.18
C PHE A 479 -10.75 12.81 14.12
N GLU A 480 -11.01 12.49 12.85
CA GLU A 480 -10.11 12.77 11.73
C GLU A 480 -9.80 14.27 11.61
N THR A 481 -10.80 15.14 11.67
CA THR A 481 -10.59 16.60 11.58
C THR A 481 -9.72 17.13 12.72
N LEU A 482 -9.96 16.66 13.96
CA LEU A 482 -9.14 17.00 15.12
C LEU A 482 -7.68 16.56 14.91
N VAL A 483 -7.50 15.29 14.54
CA VAL A 483 -6.19 14.68 14.29
C VAL A 483 -5.45 15.48 13.22
N GLN A 484 -6.07 15.76 12.07
CA GLN A 484 -5.45 16.50 10.98
C GLN A 484 -4.98 17.89 11.39
N ASN A 485 -5.78 18.63 12.16
CA ASN A 485 -5.36 19.94 12.66
C ASN A 485 -4.13 19.84 13.56
N GLN A 486 -4.09 18.87 14.47
CA GLN A 486 -2.92 18.64 15.31
C GLN A 486 -1.68 18.22 14.49
N LEU A 487 -1.86 17.38 13.48
CA LEU A 487 -0.76 16.94 12.61
C LEU A 487 -0.22 18.08 11.74
N ARG A 488 -1.10 18.93 11.20
CA ARG A 488 -0.72 20.15 10.47
C ARG A 488 0.06 21.12 11.36
N GLN A 489 -0.36 21.28 12.61
CA GLN A 489 0.39 22.08 13.58
C GLN A 489 1.76 21.45 13.87
N HIS A 490 1.79 20.15 14.17
CA HIS A 490 3.02 19.42 14.48
C HIS A 490 4.07 19.54 13.36
N VAL A 491 3.69 19.25 12.11
CA VAL A 491 4.63 19.33 10.98
C VAL A 491 5.12 20.75 10.73
N SER A 492 4.24 21.75 10.87
CA SER A 492 4.60 23.17 10.75
C SER A 492 5.60 23.60 11.81
N GLU A 493 5.44 23.15 13.06
CA GLU A 493 6.34 23.45 14.16
C GLU A 493 7.71 22.76 14.01
N VAL A 494 7.71 21.46 13.67
CA VAL A 494 8.94 20.67 13.52
C VAL A 494 9.81 21.19 12.37
N LEU A 495 9.19 21.48 11.22
CA LEU A 495 9.90 21.94 10.03
C LEU A 495 10.09 23.47 10.00
N ARG A 496 9.34 24.22 10.81
CA ARG A 496 9.29 25.69 10.81
C ARG A 496 8.86 26.26 9.46
N ILE A 497 7.81 25.67 8.89
CA ILE A 497 7.22 26.07 7.61
C ILE A 497 5.76 26.49 7.79
N GLN A 498 5.21 27.16 6.79
CA GLN A 498 3.78 27.38 6.67
C GLN A 498 3.22 26.45 5.61
N LEU A 499 2.31 25.57 6.01
CA LEU A 499 1.60 24.70 5.07
C LEU A 499 0.65 25.49 4.17
N PRO A 500 0.41 25.05 2.91
CA PRO A 500 -0.60 25.62 2.02
C PRO A 500 -1.99 25.72 2.66
N TYR A 501 -2.39 24.67 3.38
CA TYR A 501 -3.60 24.61 4.20
C TYR A 501 -3.20 24.48 5.67
N PRO A 502 -3.12 25.58 6.41
CA PRO A 502 -2.74 25.57 7.83
C PRO A 502 -3.82 24.87 8.69
N PRO A 503 -3.51 24.52 9.94
CA PRO A 503 -4.51 23.98 10.87
C PRO A 503 -5.68 24.95 11.01
N GLY A 504 -6.90 24.43 10.93
CA GLY A 504 -8.11 25.22 11.13
C GLY A 504 -8.20 25.73 12.57
N SER A 505 -8.71 26.94 12.76
CA SER A 505 -9.05 27.44 14.10
C SER A 505 -10.20 26.60 14.67
N GLN A 506 -9.93 25.83 15.73
CA GLN A 506 -10.99 25.15 16.48
C GLN A 506 -11.97 26.19 17.03
N PRO A 507 -13.29 25.95 16.98
CA PRO A 507 -14.18 26.65 17.88
C PRO A 507 -13.88 26.20 19.32
N ASP A 508 -13.42 27.14 20.14
CA ASP A 508 -13.37 26.96 21.59
C ASP A 508 -14.79 26.63 22.07
N SER A 509 -14.99 25.44 22.61
CA SER A 509 -16.26 24.82 23.04
C SER A 509 -17.04 24.06 21.95
N VAL A 510 -17.16 22.75 22.18
CA VAL A 510 -18.34 21.99 21.77
C VAL A 510 -19.50 22.49 22.63
N ALA A 511 -20.06 23.64 22.26
CA ALA A 511 -21.38 24.00 22.76
C ALA A 511 -22.35 22.98 22.18
N GLU A 512 -23.07 22.27 23.04
CA GLU A 512 -24.22 21.44 22.65
C GLU A 512 -25.02 22.21 21.61
N MET A 513 -25.12 21.64 20.40
CA MET A 513 -25.87 22.23 19.31
C MET A 513 -27.35 22.11 19.68
N ASP A 514 -27.87 23.13 20.38
CA ASP A 514 -29.27 23.24 20.75
C ASP A 514 -30.10 23.36 19.46
N PHE A 515 -30.78 22.28 19.09
CA PHE A 515 -31.51 22.11 17.82
C PHE A 515 -32.77 23.00 17.67
N TYR A 516 -32.95 24.02 18.51
CA TYR A 516 -34.14 24.88 18.52
C TYR A 516 -33.79 26.36 18.58
N SER A 517 -33.00 26.88 17.63
CA SER A 517 -32.87 28.34 17.42
C SER A 517 -32.35 28.67 16.02
N LEU A 518 -33.13 28.43 14.98
CA LEU A 518 -32.93 29.09 13.68
C LEU A 518 -34.11 30.04 13.43
N PRO A 519 -33.87 31.36 13.24
CA PRO A 519 -34.91 32.26 12.77
C PRO A 519 -35.24 31.93 11.31
N HIS A 520 -36.52 31.65 11.03
CA HIS A 520 -37.02 31.55 9.68
C HIS A 520 -36.81 32.87 8.94
N GLN A 521 -35.93 32.87 7.94
CA GLN A 521 -35.84 33.95 6.97
C GLN A 521 -36.19 33.38 5.59
N GLU A 522 -37.37 33.77 5.11
CA GLU A 522 -37.96 33.40 3.83
C GLU A 522 -37.03 33.78 2.67
N PHE A 523 -36.72 32.81 1.80
CA PHE A 523 -36.04 33.05 0.52
C PHE A 523 -37.06 33.53 -0.52
N ALA A 524 -36.75 34.64 -1.18
CA ALA A 524 -37.53 35.19 -2.28
C ALA A 524 -37.34 34.37 -3.57
N ASP A 525 -38.46 34.06 -4.21
CA ASP A 525 -38.60 33.49 -5.56
C ASP A 525 -37.69 34.18 -6.59
N PHE A 526 -36.98 33.37 -7.40
CA PHE A 526 -36.59 33.77 -8.74
C PHE A 526 -37.05 32.71 -9.75
N GLY A 527 -37.97 33.15 -10.60
CA GLY A 527 -38.77 32.35 -11.50
C GLY A 527 -37.99 31.73 -12.66
N VAL A 528 -38.54 30.58 -13.06
CA VAL A 528 -38.27 29.86 -14.29
C VAL A 528 -38.72 30.70 -15.48
N ASP A 529 -37.80 31.11 -16.35
CA ASP A 529 -38.13 31.66 -17.67
C ASP A 529 -37.82 30.61 -18.75
N SER A 530 -38.83 29.80 -19.02
CA SER A 530 -38.85 28.82 -20.10
C SER A 530 -39.18 29.53 -21.41
N ARG A 531 -38.18 29.85 -22.24
CA ARG A 531 -38.36 30.23 -23.65
C ARG A 531 -37.11 29.95 -24.49
N MET A 532 -37.29 29.03 -25.44
CA MET A 532 -36.57 28.84 -26.73
C MET A 532 -35.98 27.43 -26.92
N ASN A 533 -36.89 26.45 -26.98
CA ASN A 533 -36.81 25.45 -28.04
C ASN A 533 -37.45 26.06 -29.28
N ASN A 534 -36.65 26.34 -30.32
CA ASN A 534 -36.98 26.14 -31.73
C ASN A 534 -35.90 26.73 -32.63
N PHE A 535 -35.69 26.02 -33.75
CA PHE A 535 -34.94 26.35 -34.97
C PHE A 535 -33.51 25.78 -35.03
N TYR A 536 -33.16 24.89 -35.97
CA TYR A 536 -33.84 24.38 -37.17
C TYR A 536 -33.22 23.04 -37.60
N ASN A 537 -34.07 22.22 -38.25
CA ASN A 537 -33.84 21.40 -39.46
C ASN A 537 -32.41 21.02 -39.86
#